data_AF-A0A0A2C389-F1
#
_entry.id   AF-A0A0A2C389-F1
#
_cell.length_a   1.000
_cell.length_b   1.000
_cell.length_c   1.000
_cell.angle_alpha   90.00
_cell.angle_beta   90.00
_cell.angle_gamma   90.00
#
_symmetry.space_group_name_H-M   'P 1'
#
loop_
_entity.id
_entity.type
_entity.pdbx_description
1 polymer ?
#
loop_
_entity_poly.entity_id
_entity_poly.type
_entity_poly.pdbx_seq_one_letter_code
_entity_poly.pdbx_strand_id
1 'polypeptide(L)' 'MSASSQPEPRSMKWESSGELAQRDLSELVTRLLDVESSNNSDELTRLSNKYDGES' A
#
# COMPACT_ATOMS: atom_id res chain seq x y z
N MET A 1 -5.94 -9.08 25.06
CA MET A 1 -5.34 -8.26 23.99
C MET A 1 -5.60 -9.00 22.69
N SER A 2 -6.63 -8.61 21.95
CA SER A 2 -6.92 -9.22 20.65
C SER A 2 -5.84 -8.77 19.70
N ALA A 3 -4.96 -9.70 19.29
CA ALA A 3 -4.06 -9.45 18.18
C ALA A 3 -4.96 -9.13 16.98
N SER A 4 -5.00 -7.86 16.59
CA SER A 4 -5.63 -7.45 15.35
C SER A 4 -5.01 -8.32 14.26
N SER A 5 -5.83 -9.12 13.58
CA SER A 5 -5.44 -9.91 12.42
C SER A 5 -5.13 -8.96 11.26
N GLN A 6 -4.14 -8.10 11.46
CA GLN A 6 -3.69 -7.16 10.47
C GLN A 6 -2.91 -8.02 9.46
N PRO A 7 -3.40 -8.17 8.22
CA PRO A 7 -2.76 -9.03 7.25
C PRO A 7 -1.32 -8.54 7.07
N GLU A 8 -0.36 -9.41 7.38
CA GLU A 8 1.07 -9.08 7.33
C GLU A 8 1.39 -8.50 5.94
N PRO A 9 1.72 -7.20 5.83
CA PRO A 9 2.00 -6.56 4.54
C PRO A 9 3.27 -7.10 3.86
N ARG A 10 3.98 -8.02 4.53
CA ARG A 10 5.31 -8.51 4.16
C ARG A 10 5.34 -9.72 3.24
N SER A 11 4.20 -10.27 2.82
CA SER A 11 4.21 -11.44 1.93
C SER A 11 3.57 -11.20 0.58
N MET A 12 3.80 -10.03 -0.03
CA MET A 12 3.51 -9.84 -1.46
C MET A 12 4.42 -10.75 -2.28
N LYS A 13 3.86 -11.51 -3.23
CA LYS A 13 4.65 -12.37 -4.11
C LYS A 13 5.13 -11.58 -5.31
N TRP A 14 6.43 -11.67 -5.55
CA TRP A 14 7.08 -11.13 -6.72
C TRP A 14 7.32 -12.28 -7.70
N GLU A 15 7.02 -12.06 -8.97
CA GLU A 15 7.38 -12.98 -10.04
C GLU A 15 8.86 -12.84 -10.40
N SER A 16 9.40 -13.83 -11.11
CA SER A 16 10.79 -13.81 -11.57
C SER A 16 11.09 -12.68 -12.56
N SER A 17 10.06 -12.05 -13.14
CA SER A 17 10.16 -10.83 -13.95
C SER A 17 10.48 -9.58 -13.13
N GLY A 18 10.36 -9.65 -11.80
CA GLY A 18 10.44 -8.49 -10.92
C GLY A 18 9.12 -7.72 -10.78
N GLU A 19 8.04 -8.21 -11.39
CA GLU A 19 6.70 -7.66 -11.21
C GLU A 19 5.98 -8.31 -10.02
N LEU A 20 5.04 -7.58 -9.42
CA LEU A 20 4.13 -8.14 -8.42
C LEU A 20 3.18 -9.13 -9.10
N ALA A 21 2.96 -10.29 -8.47
CA ALA A 21 1.96 -11.23 -8.94
C ALA A 21 0.61 -10.52 -9.06
N GLN A 22 -0.13 -10.78 -10.14
CA GLN A 22 -1.37 -10.05 -10.47
C GLN A 22 -2.36 -9.96 -9.30
N ARG A 23 -2.46 -11.04 -8.51
CA ARG A 23 -3.30 -11.11 -7.32
C ARG A 23 -2.85 -10.11 -6.24
N ASP A 24 -1.56 -10.10 -5.92
CA ASP A 24 -0.99 -9.22 -4.89
C ASP A 24 -0.98 -7.76 -5.36
N LEU A 25 -0.80 -7.51 -6.66
CA LEU A 25 -0.95 -6.19 -7.25
C LEU A 25 -2.39 -5.67 -7.12
N SER A 26 -3.38 -6.51 -7.43
CA SER A 26 -4.80 -6.13 -7.30
C SER A 26 -5.20 -5.85 -5.86
N GLU A 27 -4.67 -6.65 -4.93
CA GLU A 27 -4.89 -6.46 -3.49
C GLU A 27 -4.21 -5.19 -2.97
N LEU A 28 -2.99 -4.88 -3.44
CA LEU A 28 -2.29 -3.64 -3.12
C LEU A 28 -3.08 -2.41 -3.61
N VAL A 29 -3.52 -2.41 -4.88
CA VAL A 29 -4.31 -1.31 -5.44
C VAL A 29 -5.59 -1.10 -4.64
N THR A 30 -6.29 -2.18 -4.30
CA THR A 30 -7.53 -2.10 -3.50
C THR A 30 -7.29 -1.47 -2.13
N ARG A 31 -6.20 -1.84 -1.45
CA ARG A 31 -5.85 -1.26 -0.14
C ARG A 31 -5.44 0.21 -0.25
N LEU A 32 -4.73 0.59 -1.30
CA LEU A 32 -4.36 1.99 -1.53
C LEU A 32 -5.61 2.86 -1.74
N LEU A 33 -6.58 2.36 -2.52
CA LEU A 33 -7.86 3.03 -2.73
C LEU A 33 -8.71 3.09 -1.45
N ASP A 34 -8.69 2.04 -0.64
CA ASP A 34 -9.39 2.01 0.65
C ASP A 34 -8.81 3.05 1.62
N VAL A 35 -7.48 3.16 1.71
CA VAL A 35 -6.80 4.19 2.51
C VAL A 35 -7.11 5.61 2.01
N GLU A 36 -7.11 5.83 0.69
CA GLU A 36 -7.45 7.13 0.10
C GLU A 36 -8.91 7.53 0.39
N SER A 37 -9.84 6.58 0.34
CA SER A 37 -11.26 6.83 0.58
C SER A 37 -11.62 6.90 2.07
N SER A 38 -10.88 6.23 2.95
CA SER A 38 -11.11 6.23 4.40
C SER A 38 -10.46 7.44 5.08
N ASN A 39 -11.11 8.60 5.05
CA ASN A 39 -10.84 9.78 5.91
C ASN A 39 -9.37 10.31 5.96
N ASN A 40 -8.52 9.79 5.08
CA ASN A 40 -7.08 10.00 4.94
C ASN A 40 -6.75 10.40 3.48
N SER A 41 -7.70 11.06 2.81
CA SER A 41 -7.62 11.48 1.40
C SER A 41 -6.35 12.25 1.03
N ASP A 42 -5.66 12.77 2.05
CA ASP A 42 -4.46 13.60 1.87
C ASP A 42 -3.18 12.88 2.31
N GLU A 43 -3.22 11.62 2.74
CA GLU A 43 -2.01 10.92 3.22
C GLU A 43 -1.06 10.56 2.08
N LEU A 44 -1.57 10.11 0.94
CA LEU A 44 -0.77 9.91 -0.28
C LEU A 44 -0.20 11.24 -0.80
N THR A 45 -1.01 12.30 -0.79
CA THR A 45 -0.56 13.66 -1.14
C THR A 45 0.51 14.18 -0.17
N ARG A 46 0.34 13.98 1.14
CA ARG A 46 1.34 14.34 2.17
C ARG A 46 2.62 13.56 2.00
N LEU A 47 2.54 12.27 1.66
CA LEU A 47 3.71 11.42 1.42
C LEU A 47 4.45 11.88 0.17
N SER A 48 3.73 12.17 -0.92
CA SER A 48 4.30 12.74 -2.15
C SER A 48 5.03 14.04 -1.87
N ASN A 49 4.40 14.99 -1.17
CA ASN A 49 5.00 16.29 -0.85
C ASN A 49 6.22 16.18 0.08
N LYS A 50 6.26 15.17 0.95
CA LYS A 50 7.41 14.94 1.84
C LYS A 50 8.64 14.47 1.05
N TYR A 51 8.46 13.56 0.10
CA TYR A 51 9.57 13.02 -0.70
C TYR A 51 9.91 13.87 -1.94
N ASP A 52 9.03 14.78 -2.36
CA ASP A 52 9.32 15.80 -3.38
C ASP A 52 10.22 16.93 -2.84
N GLY A 53 10.25 17.13 -1.52
CA GLY A 53 11.08 18.14 -0.84
C GLY A 53 12.46 17.67 -0.36
N GLU A 54 12.80 16.38 -0.51
CA GLU A 54 14.13 15.84 -0.21
C GLU A 54 14.91 15.62 -1.52
N SER A 55 15.41 16.73 -2.12
CA SER A 55 16.44 16.73 -3.19
C SER A 55 17.64 17.57 -2.77
#